data_AF-A0A442S0H6-F1
#
_entry.id   AF-A0A442S0H6-F1
#
_cell.length_a   1.000
_cell.length_b   1.000
_cell.length_c   1.000
_cell.angle_alpha   90.00
_cell.angle_beta   90.00
_cell.angle_gamma   90.00
#
_symmetry.space_group_name_H-M   'P 1'
#
loop_
_entity.id
_entity.type
_entity.pdbx_description
1 polymer ?
#
loop_
_entity_poly.entity_id
_entity_poly.type
_entity_poly.pdbx_seq_one_letter_code
_entity_poly.pdbx_strand_id
1 'polypeptide(L)' 'ILVGDALQAHAFLTLASLDAPGDNRVALVRELAQAVSAEGAAGGQAMDLSLVGKHVELDRIVAMHRMKSGA' A
#
# COMPACT_ATOMS: atom_id res chain seq x y z
N ILE A 1 -9.56 11.70 -6.87
CA ILE A 1 -10.09 10.54 -6.13
C ILE A 1 -10.32 9.38 -7.10
N LEU A 2 -11.31 9.45 -8.00
CA LEU A 2 -11.62 8.36 -8.94
C LEU A 2 -10.45 7.85 -9.81
N VAL A 3 -9.53 8.72 -10.23
CA VAL A 3 -8.34 8.31 -11.00
C VAL A 3 -7.42 7.38 -10.19
N GLY A 4 -7.27 7.63 -8.88
CA GLY A 4 -6.46 6.79 -8.00
C GLY A 4 -7.06 5.39 -7.83
N ASP A 5 -8.38 5.34 -7.61
CA ASP A 5 -9.11 4.07 -7.48
C ASP A 5 -9.00 3.22 -8.76
N ALA A 6 -9.13 3.88 -9.93
CA ALA A 6 -8.96 3.24 -11.22
C ALA A 6 -7.52 2.72 -11.44
N LEU A 7 -6.50 3.51 -11.09
CA LEU A 7 -5.10 3.09 -11.22
C LEU A 7 -4.76 1.91 -10.29
N GLN A 8 -5.26 1.92 -9.05
CA GLN A 8 -5.07 0.80 -8.12
C GLN A 8 -5.72 -0.48 -8.65
N ALA A 9 -6.96 -0.40 -9.14
CA ALA A 9 -7.63 -1.55 -9.78
C ALA A 9 -6.86 -2.03 -11.02
N HIS A 10 -6.33 -1.11 -11.82
CA HIS A 10 -5.57 -1.44 -13.02
C HIS A 10 -4.24 -2.16 -12.72
N ALA A 11 -3.59 -1.85 -11.59
CA ALA A 11 -2.38 -2.54 -11.14
C ALA A 11 -2.66 -4.03 -10.88
N PHE A 12 -3.76 -4.37 -10.21
CA PHE A 12 -4.17 -5.77 -10.00
C PHE A 12 -4.53 -6.46 -11.32
N LEU A 13 -5.25 -5.79 -12.23
CA LEU A 13 -5.57 -6.33 -13.55
C LEU A 13 -4.30 -6.65 -14.35
N THR A 14 -3.30 -5.77 -14.29
CA THR A 14 -2.00 -5.97 -14.93
C THR A 14 -1.33 -7.23 -14.42
N LEU A 15 -1.23 -7.42 -13.10
CA LEU A 15 -0.61 -8.61 -12.51
C LEU A 15 -1.38 -9.90 -12.81
N ALA A 16 -2.71 -9.85 -12.78
CA ALA A 16 -3.58 -10.98 -13.08
C ALA A 16 -3.51 -11.43 -14.56
N SER A 17 -3.11 -10.53 -15.46
CA SER A 17 -3.05 -10.77 -16.91
C SER A 17 -1.65 -11.11 -17.44
N LEU A 18 -0.66 -11.21 -16.56
CA LEU A 18 0.71 -11.55 -16.95
C LEU A 18 0.78 -12.94 -17.60
N ASP A 19 1.60 -13.06 -18.63
CA ASP A 19 1.99 -14.37 -19.18
C ASP A 19 3.03 -15.02 -18.27
N ALA A 20 2.53 -15.59 -17.17
CA ALA A 20 3.30 -16.27 -16.13
C ALA A 20 2.48 -17.43 -15.54
N PRO A 21 3.11 -18.41 -14.87
CA PRO A 21 2.41 -19.46 -14.15
C PRO A 21 1.38 -18.88 -13.16
N GLY A 22 0.26 -19.59 -12.98
CA GLY A 22 -0.85 -19.13 -12.12
C GLY A 22 -0.39 -18.82 -10.69
N ASP A 23 0.45 -19.66 -10.11
CA ASP A 23 1.00 -19.47 -8.76
C ASP A 23 1.82 -18.19 -8.64
N ASN A 24 2.61 -17.85 -9.67
CA ASN A 24 3.38 -16.62 -9.69
C ASN A 24 2.46 -15.39 -9.74
N ARG A 25 1.39 -15.43 -10.54
CA ARG A 25 0.41 -14.33 -10.58
C ARG A 25 -0.28 -14.14 -9.24
N VAL A 26 -0.68 -15.23 -8.59
CA VAL A 26 -1.31 -15.18 -7.25
C VAL A 26 -0.34 -14.61 -6.22
N ALA A 27 0.93 -15.01 -6.26
CA ALA A 27 1.96 -14.45 -5.38
C ALA A 27 2.10 -12.94 -5.60
N LEU A 28 2.26 -12.49 -6.84
CA LEU A 28 2.39 -11.06 -7.16
C LEU A 28 1.17 -10.24 -6.74
N VAL A 29 -0.04 -10.75 -6.99
CA VAL A 29 -1.29 -10.10 -6.55
C VAL A 29 -1.34 -10.00 -5.03
N ARG A 30 -0.91 -11.04 -4.30
CA ARG A 30 -0.87 -11.04 -2.84
C ARG A 30 0.12 -9.99 -2.31
N GLU A 31 1.32 -9.94 -2.86
CA GLU A 31 2.33 -8.95 -2.46
C GLU A 31 1.80 -7.52 -2.67
N LEU A 32 1.24 -7.22 -3.84
CA LEU A 32 0.65 -5.90 -4.10
C LEU A 32 -0.51 -5.59 -3.15
N ALA A 33 -1.38 -6.57 -2.88
CA ALA A 33 -2.51 -6.40 -1.97
C ALA A 33 -2.04 -6.07 -0.55
N GLN A 34 -1.00 -6.73 -0.05
CA GLN A 34 -0.42 -6.46 1.26
C GLN A 34 0.20 -5.06 1.29
N ALA A 35 0.98 -4.70 0.27
CA ALA A 35 1.64 -3.40 0.17
C ALA A 35 0.66 -2.22 0.23
N VAL A 36 -0.49 -2.33 -0.46
CA VAL A 36 -1.50 -1.24 -0.51
C VAL A 36 -2.58 -1.35 0.57
N SER A 37 -2.49 -2.33 1.47
CA SER A 37 -3.52 -2.60 2.49
C SER A 37 -3.55 -1.55 3.61
N ALA A 38 -4.51 -1.72 4.53
CA ALA A 38 -4.57 -0.98 5.79
C ALA A 38 -3.36 -1.25 6.71
N GLU A 39 -2.65 -2.35 6.51
CA GLU A 39 -1.40 -2.68 7.22
C GLU A 39 -0.17 -2.14 6.47
N GLY A 40 -0.34 -1.67 5.24
CA GLY A 40 0.70 -1.07 4.39
C GLY A 40 0.44 0.43 4.14
N ALA A 41 0.56 0.84 2.87
CA ALA A 41 0.55 2.24 2.45
C ALA A 41 -0.71 3.00 2.89
N ALA A 42 -1.90 2.39 2.80
CA ALA A 42 -3.14 3.04 3.21
C ALA A 42 -3.17 3.30 4.73
N GLY A 43 -2.65 2.36 5.53
CA GLY A 43 -2.47 2.54 6.98
C GLY A 43 -1.47 3.63 7.33
N GLY A 44 -0.31 3.63 6.65
CA GLY A 44 0.70 4.68 6.82
C GLY A 44 0.16 6.07 6.51
N GLN A 45 -0.69 6.18 5.49
CA GLN A 45 -1.32 7.45 5.11
C GLN A 45 -2.43 7.88 6.09
N ALA A 46 -3.21 6.93 6.63
CA ALA A 46 -4.17 7.22 7.69
C ALA A 46 -3.47 7.69 8.98
N MET A 47 -2.33 7.08 9.33
CA MET A 47 -1.51 7.52 10.46
C MET A 47 -0.95 8.92 10.23
N ASP A 48 -0.38 9.20 9.07
CA ASP A 48 0.16 10.52 8.69
C ASP A 48 -0.90 11.62 8.89
N LEU A 49 -2.10 11.42 8.35
CA LEU A 49 -3.23 12.33 8.55
C LEU A 49 -3.62 12.52 10.02
N SER A 50 -3.53 11.47 10.84
CA SER A 50 -3.85 11.54 12.28
C SER A 50 -2.83 12.31 13.12
N LEU A 51 -1.61 12.48 12.59
CA LEU A 51 -0.48 13.12 13.25
C LEU A 51 -0.32 14.60 12.84
N VAL A 52 -1.02 15.05 11.80
CA VAL A 52 -1.02 16.47 11.37
C VAL A 52 -1.39 17.38 12.54
N GLY A 53 -0.52 18.36 12.82
CA GLY A 53 -0.73 19.36 13.87
C GLY A 53 -0.46 18.87 15.30
N LYS A 54 0.09 17.67 15.49
CA LYS A 54 0.43 17.12 16.82
C LYS A 54 1.95 17.06 17.02
N HIS A 55 2.37 17.13 18.29
CA HIS A 55 3.73 16.74 18.67
C HIS A 55 3.81 15.21 18.77
N VAL A 56 4.80 14.61 18.12
CA VAL A 56 4.90 13.17 17.94
C VAL A 56 6.34 12.73 18.15
N GLU A 57 6.52 11.70 18.98
CA GLU A 57 7.82 11.09 19.23
C GLU A 57 8.41 10.46 17.96
N LEU A 58 9.74 10.51 17.84
CA LEU A 58 10.49 10.07 16.66
C LEU A 58 10.16 8.62 16.25
N ASP A 59 10.04 7.70 17.21
CA ASP A 59 9.73 6.30 16.96
C ASP A 59 8.41 6.11 16.20
N ARG A 60 7.43 6.97 16.49
CA ARG A 60 6.10 6.93 15.86
C ARG A 60 6.12 7.52 14.46
N ILE A 61 6.98 8.51 14.20
CA ILE A 61 7.24 9.03 12.86
C ILE A 61 7.95 7.97 12.00
N VAL A 62 8.93 7.24 12.57
CA VAL A 62 9.64 6.16 11.87
C VAL A 62 8.70 5.00 11.52
N ALA A 63 7.85 4.58 12.45
CA ALA A 63 6.85 3.54 12.19
C ALA A 63 5.88 3.94 11.05
N MET A 64 5.39 5.19 11.07
CA MET A 64 4.54 5.73 10.01
C MET A 64 5.24 5.73 8.65
N HIS A 65 6.49 6.19 8.56
CA HIS A 65 7.24 6.20 7.29
C HIS A 65 7.49 4.80 6.73
N ARG A 66 7.77 3.81 7.59
CA ARG A 66 7.92 2.41 7.18
C ARG A 66 6.64 1.87 6.53
N MET A 67 5.48 2.18 7.10
CA MET A 67 4.20 1.77 6.53
C MET A 67 3.85 2.53 5.25
N LYS A 68 4.14 3.84 5.20
CA LYS A 68 3.79 4.71 4.06
C LYS A 68 4.63 4.44 2.81
N SER A 69 5.87 3.98 2.96
CA SER A 69 6.83 3.92 1.84
C SER A 69 7.66 2.63 1.76
N GLY A 70 7.49 1.70 2.70
CA GLY A 70 8.30 0.48 2.82
C GLY A 70 7.52 -0.83 2.69
N ALA A 71 6.26 -0.77 2.28
CA ALA A 71 5.44 -1.93 1.95
C ALA A 71 5.55 -2.26 0.46
#